data_AF-A0A7J4P1Q1-F1
#
_entry.id   AF-A0A7J4P1Q1-F1
#
_cell.length_a   1.000
_cell.length_b   1.000
_cell.length_c   1.000
_cell.angle_alpha   90.00
_cell.angle_beta   90.00
_cell.angle_gamma   90.00
#
_symmetry.space_group_name_H-M   'P 1'
#
loop_
_entity.id
_entity.type
_entity.pdbx_description
1 polymer ?
#
loop_
_entity_poly.entity_id
_entity_poly.type
_entity_poly.pdbx_seq_one_letter_code
_entity_poly.pdbx_strand_id
1 'polypeptide(L)'
;MPEVTKEIAITRMDCPTCVVTLERSVLKVPGVTKAQGNYLKKTLKVTMDESTPLAAVEKAIEDVGYQVAYKKYSSSLSKLMGLFSRGDSKAITSISDGDFPDKVLKSQKPVTVLFSSEGCPSCRVLKPQIKALAEKQAGHTDFYDMDVTHTESWKEYNVMGLPTVIVFRGGKPAERFGAMLNVGELERALT
;
A
#
# COMPACT_ATOMS: atom_id res chain seq x y z
N MET A 1 10.68 17.83 -23.46
CA MET A 1 10.80 17.00 -22.24
C MET A 1 9.69 15.94 -22.33
N PRO A 2 9.89 14.70 -21.88
CA PRO A 2 8.84 13.69 -21.92
C PRO A 2 7.68 14.14 -21.00
N GLU A 3 6.48 14.25 -21.57
CA GLU A 3 5.27 14.55 -20.83
C GLU A 3 4.66 13.26 -20.27
N VAL A 4 4.27 13.29 -19.00
CA VAL A 4 3.58 12.20 -18.32
C VAL A 4 2.19 12.66 -17.94
N THR A 5 1.20 11.83 -18.25
CA THR A 5 -0.20 12.07 -17.88
C THR A 5 -0.59 11.18 -16.71
N LYS A 6 -1.11 11.79 -15.64
CA LYS A 6 -1.59 11.12 -14.43
C LYS A 6 -3.07 11.42 -14.22
N GLU A 7 -3.82 10.43 -13.76
CA GLU A 7 -5.21 10.60 -13.36
C GLU A 7 -5.32 10.50 -11.83
N ILE A 8 -5.79 11.58 -11.21
CA ILE A 8 -5.82 11.75 -9.75
C ILE A 8 -7.28 11.71 -9.30
N ALA A 9 -7.62 10.75 -8.43
CA ALA A 9 -8.95 10.69 -7.84
C ALA A 9 -9.10 11.75 -6.74
N ILE A 10 -10.18 12.53 -6.79
CA ILE A 10 -10.45 13.63 -5.85
C ILE A 10 -11.75 13.35 -5.10
N THR A 11 -11.69 13.40 -3.78
CA THR A 11 -12.85 13.29 -2.91
C THR A 11 -13.58 14.63 -2.80
N ARG A 12 -14.91 14.57 -2.67
CA ARG A 12 -15.79 15.75 -2.58
C ARG A 12 -15.71 16.70 -3.79
N MET A 13 -15.61 16.14 -5.00
CA MET A 13 -15.77 16.90 -6.24
C MET A 13 -17.26 17.16 -6.51
N ASP A 14 -17.88 17.99 -5.68
CA ASP A 14 -19.35 18.10 -5.59
C ASP A 14 -19.91 19.39 -6.25
N CYS A 15 -19.07 20.18 -6.93
CA CYS A 15 -19.51 21.42 -7.60
C CYS A 15 -18.74 21.71 -8.92
N PRO A 16 -19.43 21.89 -10.07
CA PRO A 16 -18.80 22.15 -11.38
C PRO A 16 -17.94 23.40 -11.46
N THR A 17 -18.30 24.48 -10.74
CA THR A 17 -17.53 25.72 -10.69
C THR A 17 -16.25 25.60 -9.88
N CYS A 18 -16.22 24.69 -8.90
CA CYS A 18 -15.02 24.46 -8.09
C CYS A 18 -13.96 23.67 -8.89
N VAL A 19 -14.36 22.85 -9.88
CA VAL A 19 -13.43 22.10 -10.77
C VAL A 19 -12.58 23.03 -11.64
N VAL A 20 -13.17 24.10 -12.18
CA VAL A 20 -12.41 25.07 -12.99
C VAL A 20 -11.36 25.81 -12.14
N THR A 21 -11.67 26.08 -10.87
CA THR A 21 -10.72 26.71 -9.94
C THR A 21 -9.55 25.79 -9.63
N LEU A 22 -9.85 24.51 -9.43
CA LEU A 22 -8.87 23.45 -9.25
C LEU A 22 -7.94 23.30 -10.47
N GLU A 23 -8.49 23.24 -11.68
CA GLU A 23 -7.70 23.18 -12.93
C GLU A 23 -6.73 24.36 -13.03
N ARG A 24 -7.23 25.58 -12.77
CA ARG A 24 -6.40 26.80 -12.80
C ARG A 24 -5.31 26.81 -11.73
N SER A 25 -5.58 26.24 -10.55
CA SER A 25 -4.57 26.12 -9.49
C SER A 25 -3.47 25.16 -9.90
N VAL A 26 -3.84 24.01 -10.46
CA VAL A 26 -2.89 22.97 -10.88
C VAL A 26 -2.07 23.41 -12.09
N LEU A 27 -2.63 24.18 -13.02
CA LEU A 27 -1.88 24.78 -14.13
C LEU A 27 -0.81 25.80 -13.69
N LYS A 28 -0.88 26.34 -12.46
CA LYS A 28 0.17 27.24 -11.93
C LYS A 28 1.38 26.47 -11.41
N VAL A 29 1.31 25.15 -11.29
CA VAL A 29 2.44 24.34 -10.85
C VAL A 29 3.48 24.27 -11.97
N PRO A 30 4.75 24.62 -11.71
CA PRO A 30 5.81 24.54 -12.71
C PRO A 30 5.92 23.14 -13.29
N GLY A 31 5.94 23.05 -14.63
CA GLY A 31 6.01 21.79 -15.37
C GLY A 31 4.66 21.09 -15.59
N VAL A 32 3.52 21.68 -15.17
CA VAL A 32 2.19 21.21 -15.58
C VAL A 32 1.79 21.90 -16.88
N THR A 33 1.49 21.11 -17.91
CA THR A 33 1.07 21.62 -19.23
C THR A 33 -0.44 21.54 -19.44
N LYS A 34 -1.14 20.63 -18.75
CA LYS A 34 -2.60 20.48 -18.86
C LYS A 34 -3.23 19.96 -17.58
N ALA A 35 -4.40 20.49 -17.21
CA ALA A 35 -5.22 19.98 -16.12
C ALA A 35 -6.69 19.96 -16.56
N GLN A 36 -7.35 18.80 -16.47
CA GLN A 36 -8.76 18.62 -16.84
C GLN A 36 -9.49 17.77 -15.80
N GLY A 37 -10.47 18.36 -15.15
CA GLY A 37 -11.30 17.73 -14.15
C GLY A 37 -12.56 17.12 -14.74
N ASN A 38 -12.93 15.95 -14.22
CA ASN A 38 -14.18 15.28 -14.51
C ASN A 38 -14.96 15.11 -13.21
N TYR A 39 -15.94 16.00 -12.98
CA TYR A 39 -16.77 15.98 -11.77
C TYR A 39 -17.64 14.73 -11.65
N LEU A 40 -18.09 14.16 -12.77
CA LEU A 40 -18.88 12.93 -12.79
C LEU A 40 -18.04 11.73 -12.34
N LYS A 41 -16.81 11.61 -12.85
CA LYS A 41 -15.87 10.54 -12.49
C LYS A 41 -15.10 10.84 -11.20
N LYS A 42 -15.18 12.07 -10.68
CA LYS A 42 -14.42 12.57 -9.53
C LYS A 42 -12.90 12.41 -9.73
N THR A 43 -12.42 12.66 -10.94
CA THR A 43 -11.00 12.56 -11.31
C THR A 43 -10.47 13.86 -11.91
N LEU A 44 -9.19 14.13 -11.71
CA LEU A 44 -8.44 15.20 -12.35
C LEU A 44 -7.31 14.58 -13.17
N LYS A 45 -7.35 14.76 -14.49
CA LYS A 45 -6.30 14.35 -15.41
C LYS A 45 -5.29 15.49 -15.55
N VAL A 46 -4.04 15.23 -15.19
CA VAL A 46 -2.96 16.22 -15.23
C VAL A 46 -1.85 15.70 -16.13
N THR A 47 -1.44 16.52 -17.09
CA THR A 47 -0.25 16.30 -17.92
C THR A 47 0.85 17.23 -17.42
N MET A 48 2.01 16.66 -17.11
CA MET A 48 3.15 17.36 -16.56
C MET A 48 4.46 16.78 -17.08
N ASP A 49 5.54 17.56 -17.02
CA ASP A 49 6.89 17.07 -17.30
C ASP A 49 7.25 15.93 -16.34
N GLU A 50 7.96 14.90 -16.81
CA GLU A 50 8.39 13.76 -15.98
C GLU A 50 9.21 14.18 -14.75
N SER A 51 9.93 15.30 -14.83
CA SER A 51 10.69 15.88 -13.72
C SER A 51 9.84 16.56 -12.65
N THR A 52 8.56 16.82 -12.92
CA THR A 52 7.66 17.52 -11.99
C THR A 52 7.21 16.56 -10.89
N PRO A 53 7.48 16.85 -9.61
CA PRO A 53 7.07 15.98 -8.53
C PRO A 53 5.54 16.00 -8.38
N LEU A 54 4.94 14.81 -8.39
CA LEU A 54 3.50 14.64 -8.17
C LEU A 54 3.02 15.31 -6.87
N ALA A 55 3.87 15.35 -5.84
CA ALA A 55 3.61 16.02 -4.57
C ALA A 55 3.32 17.53 -4.70
N ALA A 56 3.94 18.22 -5.67
CA ALA A 56 3.66 19.64 -5.92
C ALA A 56 2.26 19.84 -6.50
N VAL A 57 1.83 18.93 -7.38
CA VAL A 57 0.48 18.92 -7.95
C VAL A 57 -0.55 18.60 -6.87
N GLU A 58 -0.30 17.59 -6.04
CA GLU A 58 -1.16 17.25 -4.90
C GLU A 58 -1.32 18.41 -3.92
N LYS A 59 -0.24 19.14 -3.63
CA LYS A 59 -0.28 20.32 -2.76
C LYS A 59 -1.16 21.42 -3.36
N ALA A 60 -1.04 21.70 -4.66
CA ALA A 60 -1.88 22.70 -5.32
C ALA A 60 -3.38 22.32 -5.33
N ILE A 61 -3.69 21.02 -5.32
CA ILE A 61 -5.05 20.48 -5.16
C ILE A 61 -5.55 20.69 -3.72
N GLU A 62 -4.69 20.49 -2.72
CA GLU A 62 -5.03 20.67 -1.30
C GLU A 62 -5.21 22.14 -0.91
N ASP A 63 -4.40 23.05 -1.48
CA ASP A 63 -4.45 24.49 -1.22
C ASP A 63 -5.79 25.13 -1.65
N VAL A 64 -6.49 24.50 -2.60
CA VAL A 64 -7.85 24.92 -3.02
C VAL A 64 -8.97 24.18 -2.28
N GLY A 65 -8.63 23.37 -1.27
CA GLY A 65 -9.58 22.68 -0.40
C GLY A 65 -10.06 21.32 -0.91
N TYR A 66 -9.48 20.80 -1.99
CA TYR A 66 -9.78 19.46 -2.50
C TYR A 66 -8.91 18.40 -1.85
N GLN A 67 -9.44 17.19 -1.74
CA GLN A 67 -8.75 16.09 -1.06
C GLN A 67 -8.48 14.95 -2.04
N VAL A 68 -7.21 14.58 -2.18
CA VAL A 68 -6.80 13.44 -3.00
C VAL A 68 -7.24 12.13 -2.33
N ALA A 69 -7.95 11.27 -3.05
CA ALA A 69 -8.65 10.12 -2.48
C ALA A 69 -7.71 9.13 -1.77
N TYR A 70 -6.53 8.87 -2.36
CA TYR A 70 -5.54 7.99 -1.76
C TYR A 70 -4.81 8.62 -0.56
N LYS A 71 -4.79 9.96 -0.44
CA LYS A 71 -4.26 10.67 0.74
C LYS A 71 -5.25 10.74 1.91
N LYS A 72 -6.56 10.53 1.73
CA LYS A 72 -7.51 10.46 2.86
C LYS A 72 -7.15 9.31 3.82
N TYR A 73 -6.59 8.23 3.29
CA TYR A 73 -6.01 7.15 4.07
C TYR A 73 -4.68 7.58 4.72
N SER A 74 -3.78 8.25 3.99
CA SER A 74 -2.47 8.68 4.53
C SER A 74 -2.56 9.79 5.58
N SER A 75 -3.56 10.66 5.52
CA SER A 75 -3.74 11.80 6.45
C SER A 75 -4.40 11.38 7.76
N SER A 76 -5.33 10.41 7.72
CA SER A 76 -5.82 9.73 8.92
C SER A 76 -4.69 8.92 9.59
N LEU A 77 -3.79 8.34 8.78
CA LEU A 77 -2.52 7.75 9.25
C LEU A 77 -1.55 8.81 9.81
N SER A 78 -1.43 9.99 9.19
CA SER A 78 -0.50 11.07 9.62
C SER A 78 -0.88 11.65 10.98
N LYS A 79 -2.18 11.80 11.26
CA LYS A 79 -2.68 12.23 12.58
C LYS A 79 -2.44 11.17 13.66
N LEU A 80 -2.42 9.90 13.28
CA LEU A 80 -1.96 8.81 14.15
C LEU A 80 -0.43 8.89 14.36
N MET A 81 0.35 9.11 13.29
CA MET A 81 1.82 9.21 13.32
C MET A 81 2.36 10.36 14.19
N GLY A 82 1.60 11.45 14.40
CA GLY A 82 2.00 12.56 15.29
C GLY A 82 2.11 12.17 16.77
N LEU A 83 1.51 11.06 17.18
CA LEU A 83 1.65 10.47 18.52
C LEU A 83 2.73 9.37 18.58
N PHE A 84 3.31 8.99 17.44
CA PHE A 84 4.32 7.93 17.32
C PHE A 84 5.69 8.45 16.88
N SER A 85 6.11 9.63 17.37
CA SER A 85 7.53 9.99 17.35
C SER A 85 8.31 9.16 18.38
N ARG A 86 8.66 7.93 18.00
CA ARG A 86 9.93 7.26 18.34
C ARG A 86 9.99 5.86 17.72
N GLY A 87 10.88 5.71 16.74
CA GLY A 87 11.47 4.42 16.37
C GLY A 87 10.98 3.87 15.03
N ASP A 88 11.83 3.94 14.01
CA ASP A 88 11.77 3.08 12.83
C ASP A 88 11.44 1.65 13.25
N SER A 89 10.28 1.13 12.85
CA SER A 89 9.94 -0.28 13.03
C SER A 89 9.33 -0.81 11.74
N LYS A 90 10.15 -1.62 11.09
CA LYS A 90 9.92 -2.42 9.89
C LYS A 90 8.76 -3.39 10.15
N ALA A 91 7.52 -2.93 10.01
CA ALA A 91 6.31 -3.69 10.35
C ALA A 91 6.14 -5.03 9.60
N ILE A 92 6.84 -5.22 8.49
CA ILE A 92 7.02 -6.53 7.85
C ILE A 92 8.51 -6.75 7.59
N THR A 93 9.05 -7.85 8.10
CA THR A 93 10.48 -8.18 7.96
C THR A 93 10.69 -9.32 6.98
N SER A 94 11.61 -9.14 6.03
CA SER A 94 12.00 -10.21 5.12
C SER A 94 12.78 -11.30 5.87
N ILE A 95 12.44 -12.56 5.63
CA ILE A 95 13.08 -13.74 6.23
C ILE A 95 13.65 -14.66 5.16
N SER A 96 14.74 -15.34 5.50
CA SER A 96 15.39 -16.37 4.68
C SER A 96 15.02 -17.78 5.12
N ASP A 97 15.53 -18.80 4.44
CA ASP A 97 15.39 -20.20 4.86
C ASP A 97 16.01 -20.47 6.23
N GLY A 98 17.13 -19.81 6.57
CA GLY A 98 17.76 -19.96 7.88
C GLY A 98 16.92 -19.35 9.01
N ASP A 99 16.14 -18.32 8.71
CA ASP A 99 15.27 -17.65 9.69
C ASP A 99 13.94 -18.39 9.93
N PHE A 100 13.45 -19.10 8.92
CA PHE A 100 12.09 -19.63 8.90
C PHE A 100 11.78 -20.61 10.05
N PRO A 101 12.67 -21.56 10.41
CA PRO A 101 12.41 -22.46 11.53
C PRO A 101 12.21 -21.74 12.86
N ASP A 102 13.03 -20.74 13.15
CA ASP A 102 13.00 -20.05 14.45
C ASP A 102 11.88 -19.00 14.51
N LYS A 103 11.69 -18.24 13.42
CA LYS A 103 10.71 -17.14 13.38
C LYS A 103 9.29 -17.59 13.08
N VAL A 104 9.11 -18.72 12.38
CA VAL A 104 7.79 -19.20 11.96
C VAL A 104 7.42 -20.50 12.69
N LEU A 105 8.29 -21.52 12.63
CA LEU A 105 7.92 -22.86 13.11
C LEU A 105 7.95 -22.97 14.64
N LYS A 106 8.89 -22.30 15.31
CA LYS A 106 9.03 -22.30 16.77
C LYS A 106 8.29 -21.14 17.45
N SER A 107 7.60 -20.28 16.70
CA SER A 107 6.91 -19.15 17.29
C SER A 107 5.73 -19.58 18.16
N GLN A 108 5.63 -18.97 19.34
CA GLN A 108 4.49 -19.15 20.24
C GLN A 108 3.28 -18.31 19.84
N LYS A 109 3.50 -17.24 19.07
CA LYS A 109 2.43 -16.40 18.54
C LYS A 109 2.02 -16.89 17.15
N PRO A 110 0.80 -16.56 16.68
CA PRO A 110 0.49 -16.67 15.27
C PRO A 110 1.51 -15.88 14.42
N VAL A 111 1.86 -16.43 13.27
CA VAL A 111 2.82 -15.82 12.34
C VAL A 111 2.22 -15.78 10.95
N THR A 112 2.20 -14.62 10.33
CA THR A 112 1.71 -14.42 8.96
C THR A 112 2.89 -14.25 8.02
N VAL A 113 3.01 -15.14 7.03
CA VAL A 113 4.08 -15.09 6.03
C VAL A 113 3.48 -14.75 4.66
N LEU A 114 3.94 -13.64 4.07
CA LEU A 114 3.69 -13.27 2.69
C LEU A 114 4.78 -13.85 1.79
N PHE A 115 4.43 -14.83 0.99
CA PHE A 115 5.28 -15.34 -0.09
C PHE A 115 5.14 -14.43 -1.31
N SER A 116 6.25 -13.82 -1.72
CA SER A 116 6.29 -12.80 -2.76
C SER A 116 7.53 -12.91 -3.63
N SER A 117 7.66 -12.00 -4.60
CA SER A 117 8.87 -11.80 -5.41
C SER A 117 8.89 -10.35 -5.91
N GLU A 118 10.06 -9.78 -6.14
CA GLU A 118 10.21 -8.41 -6.64
C GLU A 118 9.61 -8.22 -8.05
N GLY A 119 9.65 -9.26 -8.88
CA GLY A 119 9.13 -9.25 -10.25
C GLY A 119 7.60 -9.29 -10.35
N CYS A 120 6.89 -9.50 -9.23
CA CYS A 120 5.45 -9.77 -9.20
C CYS A 120 4.63 -8.46 -9.01
N PRO A 121 3.85 -7.99 -10.01
CA PRO A 121 3.09 -6.74 -9.91
C PRO A 121 2.00 -6.78 -8.84
N SER A 122 1.28 -7.89 -8.72
CA SER A 122 0.26 -8.11 -7.68
C SER A 122 0.87 -8.10 -6.27
N CYS A 123 2.08 -8.62 -6.11
CA CYS A 123 2.81 -8.59 -4.84
C CYS A 123 3.14 -7.15 -4.41
N ARG A 124 3.53 -6.28 -5.37
CA ARG A 124 3.80 -4.86 -5.09
C ARG A 124 2.56 -4.11 -4.61
N VAL A 125 1.38 -4.49 -5.06
CA VAL A 125 0.10 -3.90 -4.61
C VAL A 125 -0.29 -4.42 -3.22
N LEU A 126 -0.08 -5.71 -2.95
CA LEU A 126 -0.49 -6.33 -1.69
C LEU A 126 0.44 -5.98 -0.52
N LYS A 127 1.76 -5.91 -0.74
CA LYS A 127 2.77 -5.72 0.32
C LYS A 127 2.52 -4.49 1.21
N PRO A 128 2.16 -3.29 0.69
CA PRO A 128 1.79 -2.14 1.51
C PRO A 128 0.55 -2.38 2.38
N GLN A 129 -0.42 -3.16 1.91
CA GLN A 129 -1.64 -3.46 2.65
C GLN A 129 -1.35 -4.43 3.81
N ILE A 130 -0.51 -5.45 3.57
CA ILE A 130 -0.05 -6.36 4.63
C ILE A 130 0.77 -5.59 5.66
N LYS A 131 1.64 -4.65 5.23
CA LYS A 131 2.39 -3.80 6.16
C LYS A 131 1.46 -2.99 7.07
N ALA A 132 0.42 -2.37 6.50
CA ALA A 132 -0.58 -1.63 7.28
C ALA A 132 -1.35 -2.53 8.27
N LEU A 133 -1.67 -3.77 7.85
CA LEU A 133 -2.29 -4.75 8.74
C LEU A 133 -1.35 -5.18 9.87
N ALA A 134 -0.07 -5.36 9.57
CA ALA A 134 0.94 -5.73 10.56
C ALA A 134 1.11 -4.65 11.65
N GLU A 135 1.07 -3.38 11.27
CA GLU A 135 1.06 -2.26 12.21
C GLU A 135 -0.19 -2.28 13.11
N LYS A 136 -1.36 -2.62 12.53
CA LYS A 136 -2.63 -2.71 13.27
C LYS A 136 -2.68 -3.90 14.23
N GLN A 137 -2.07 -5.01 13.86
CA GLN A 137 -2.04 -6.26 14.61
C GLN A 137 -0.76 -6.41 15.46
N ALA A 138 -0.03 -5.32 15.67
CA ALA A 138 1.20 -5.31 16.43
C ALA A 138 1.00 -5.94 17.82
N GLY A 139 1.84 -6.92 18.15
CA GLY A 139 1.80 -7.66 19.41
C GLY A 139 0.96 -8.93 19.39
N HIS A 140 -0.04 -9.05 18.51
CA HIS A 140 -0.94 -10.21 18.40
C HIS A 140 -0.38 -11.28 17.45
N THR A 141 0.10 -10.89 16.28
CA THR A 141 0.73 -11.79 15.30
C THR A 141 1.96 -11.13 14.71
N ASP A 142 2.98 -11.93 14.43
CA ASP A 142 4.17 -11.47 13.73
C ASP A 142 3.96 -11.56 12.21
N PHE A 143 4.55 -10.64 11.45
CA PHE A 143 4.45 -10.59 10.00
C PHE A 143 5.82 -10.63 9.34
N TYR A 144 5.96 -11.53 8.37
CA TYR A 144 7.17 -11.67 7.58
C TYR A 144 6.86 -11.73 6.09
N ASP A 145 7.82 -11.31 5.28
CA ASP A 145 7.82 -11.61 3.85
C ASP A 145 8.95 -12.57 3.50
N MET A 146 8.68 -13.48 2.57
CA MET A 146 9.64 -14.43 2.05
C MET A 146 9.67 -14.30 0.53
N ASP A 147 10.85 -14.02 -0.03
CA ASP A 147 11.05 -13.95 -1.47
C ASP A 147 11.32 -15.36 -2.02
N VAL A 148 10.37 -15.86 -2.80
CA VAL A 148 10.44 -17.23 -3.34
C VAL A 148 11.52 -17.41 -4.40
N THR A 149 12.10 -16.32 -4.95
CA THR A 149 13.21 -16.44 -5.92
C THR A 149 14.56 -16.64 -5.26
N HIS A 150 14.65 -16.40 -3.94
CA HIS A 150 15.90 -16.45 -3.17
C HIS A 150 15.83 -17.42 -1.98
N THR A 151 14.72 -18.14 -1.82
CA THR A 151 14.46 -19.06 -0.72
C THR A 151 13.80 -20.34 -1.21
N GLU A 152 13.74 -21.36 -0.36
CA GLU A 152 13.28 -22.70 -0.71
C GLU A 152 12.23 -23.29 0.26
N SER A 153 12.16 -22.78 1.49
CA SER A 153 11.24 -23.26 2.55
C SER A 153 9.77 -23.22 2.11
N TRP A 154 9.41 -22.31 1.22
CA TRP A 154 8.06 -22.19 0.66
C TRP A 154 7.61 -23.42 -0.14
N LYS A 155 8.55 -24.23 -0.68
CA LYS A 155 8.23 -25.41 -1.51
C LYS A 155 7.48 -26.47 -0.70
N GLU A 156 7.84 -26.65 0.57
CA GLU A 156 7.18 -27.60 1.48
C GLU A 156 5.71 -27.22 1.74
N TYR A 157 5.38 -25.94 1.54
CA TYR A 157 4.04 -25.42 1.70
C TYR A 157 3.26 -25.38 0.40
N ASN A 158 3.69 -26.00 -0.70
CA ASN A 158 2.92 -26.05 -1.96
C ASN A 158 2.40 -24.65 -2.39
N VAL A 159 3.25 -23.62 -2.34
CA VAL A 159 2.91 -22.29 -2.83
C VAL A 159 2.92 -22.32 -4.35
N MET A 160 1.72 -22.42 -4.96
CA MET A 160 1.55 -22.59 -6.41
C MET A 160 1.46 -21.27 -7.19
N GLY A 161 1.38 -20.13 -6.50
CA GLY A 161 1.22 -18.82 -7.14
C GLY A 161 1.52 -17.67 -6.18
N LEU A 162 1.83 -16.51 -6.76
CA LEU A 162 2.15 -15.31 -6.01
C LEU A 162 1.12 -14.20 -6.27
N PRO A 163 0.83 -13.35 -5.28
CA PRO A 163 1.22 -13.51 -3.88
C PRO A 163 0.41 -14.62 -3.21
N THR A 164 1.02 -15.29 -2.23
CA THR A 164 0.33 -16.19 -1.30
C THR A 164 0.62 -15.74 0.11
N VAL A 165 -0.40 -15.71 0.97
CA VAL A 165 -0.24 -15.45 2.39
C VAL A 165 -0.66 -16.70 3.17
N ILE A 166 0.18 -17.13 4.10
CA ILE A 166 -0.15 -18.24 5.00
C ILE A 166 -0.03 -17.77 6.44
N VAL A 167 -1.05 -18.07 7.24
CA VAL A 167 -1.04 -17.89 8.68
C VAL A 167 -0.60 -19.19 9.32
N PHE A 168 0.41 -19.13 10.16
CA PHE A 168 0.97 -20.23 10.93
C PHE A 168 0.55 -20.09 12.40
N ARG A 169 0.13 -21.19 13.01
CA ARG A 169 -0.18 -21.29 14.45
C ARG A 169 0.50 -22.52 15.01
N GLY A 170 1.33 -22.35 16.05
CA GLY A 170 2.11 -23.46 16.62
C GLY A 170 2.99 -24.18 15.58
N GLY A 171 3.57 -23.41 14.66
CA GLY A 171 4.42 -23.90 13.58
C GLY A 171 3.72 -24.65 12.45
N LYS A 172 2.39 -24.68 12.42
CA LYS A 172 1.62 -25.35 11.36
C LYS A 172 0.80 -24.34 10.54
N PRO A 173 0.65 -24.53 9.21
CA PRO A 173 -0.27 -23.74 8.41
C PRO A 173 -1.71 -23.89 8.94
N ALA A 174 -2.32 -22.79 9.32
CA ALA A 174 -3.72 -22.73 9.77
C ALA A 174 -4.64 -22.27 8.63
N GLU A 175 -4.26 -21.17 7.97
CA GLU A 175 -5.09 -20.55 6.93
C GLU A 175 -4.22 -20.06 5.78
N ARG A 176 -4.76 -20.09 4.55
CA ARG A 176 -4.07 -19.69 3.33
C ARG A 176 -4.95 -18.77 2.50
N PHE A 177 -4.33 -17.74 1.94
CA PHE A 177 -4.94 -16.79 1.04
C PHE A 177 -4.12 -16.68 -0.24
N GLY A 178 -4.79 -16.77 -1.39
CA GLY A 178 -4.16 -16.66 -2.71
C GLY A 178 -4.21 -15.25 -3.28
N ALA A 179 -3.99 -15.14 -4.60
CA ALA A 179 -3.85 -13.86 -5.30
C ALA A 179 -5.07 -12.91 -5.21
N MET A 180 -6.26 -13.41 -4.91
CA MET A 180 -7.49 -12.62 -4.72
C MET A 180 -7.75 -12.24 -3.25
N LEU A 181 -6.74 -12.31 -2.39
CA LEU A 181 -6.85 -12.00 -0.98
C LEU A 181 -7.47 -10.62 -0.72
N ASN A 182 -8.55 -10.60 0.07
CA ASN A 182 -9.07 -9.38 0.69
C ASN A 182 -8.44 -9.22 2.08
N VAL A 183 -7.77 -8.09 2.33
CA VAL A 183 -7.09 -7.80 3.61
C VAL A 183 -8.05 -7.87 4.80
N GLY A 184 -9.33 -7.51 4.62
CA GLY A 184 -10.34 -7.62 5.66
C GLY A 184 -10.76 -9.06 5.99
N GLU A 185 -10.50 -10.03 5.10
CA GLU A 185 -10.64 -11.46 5.40
C GLU A 185 -9.44 -11.97 6.18
N LEU A 186 -8.22 -11.60 5.76
CA LEU A 186 -7.00 -11.92 6.52
C LEU A 186 -7.07 -11.32 7.93
N GLU A 187 -7.54 -10.08 8.08
CA GLU A 187 -7.70 -9.48 9.41
C GLU A 187 -8.65 -10.28 10.30
N ARG A 188 -9.79 -10.73 9.76
CA ARG A 188 -10.75 -11.56 10.50
C ARG A 188 -10.18 -12.92 10.89
N ALA A 189 -9.32 -13.49 10.07
CA ALA A 189 -8.62 -14.73 10.36
C ALA A 189 -7.58 -14.60 11.49
N LEU A 190 -7.09 -13.39 11.76
CA LEU A 190 -6.08 -13.11 12.79
C LEU A 190 -6.66 -12.76 14.15
N THR A 191 -7.97 -12.49 14.22
CA THR A 191 -8.71 -12.17 15.45
C THR A 191 -9.17 -13.44 16.15
#